data_AF-A0A2N0Z000-F1
#
_entry.id   AF-A0A2N0Z000-F1
#
_cell.length_a   1.000
_cell.length_b   1.000
_cell.length_c   1.000
_cell.angle_alpha   90.00
_cell.angle_beta   90.00
_cell.angle_gamma   90.00
#
_symmetry.space_group_name_H-M   'P 1'
#
loop_
_entity.id
_entity.type
_entity.pdbx_description
1 polymer ?
#
loop_
_entity_poly.entity_id
_entity_poly.type
_entity_poly.pdbx_seq_one_letter_code
_entity_poly.pdbx_strand_id
1 'polypeptide(L)'
;MPFRKPVSTMGGLNFWKNIEQDTYFVMQKHKTGIWPYKYRILMRENSKEIANANDRSTIQYDWEYLQNHAVPRTNEQGFLDINLIVEKLINSKIGI
;
A
#
# COMPACT_ATOMS: atom_id res chain seq x y z
N MET A 1 -9.19 -7.36 8.64
CA MET A 1 -8.59 -6.37 9.58
C MET A 1 -9.46 -5.13 9.63
N PRO A 2 -9.63 -4.46 10.80
CA PRO A 2 -10.47 -3.27 10.86
C PRO A 2 -9.86 -2.19 9.96
N PHE A 3 -10.63 -1.85 8.94
CA PHE A 3 -10.27 -0.95 7.85
C PHE A 3 -9.91 0.43 8.41
N ARG A 4 -8.63 0.82 8.32
CA ARG A 4 -8.27 2.22 8.54
C ARG A 4 -8.83 3.00 7.35
N LYS A 5 -9.71 3.96 7.64
CA LYS A 5 -10.23 4.92 6.66
C LYS A 5 -9.09 5.43 5.77
N PRO A 6 -9.33 5.62 4.45
CA PRO A 6 -8.33 6.19 3.56
C PRO A 6 -7.84 7.50 4.17
N VAL A 7 -6.52 7.62 4.29
CA VAL A 7 -5.88 8.77 4.93
C VAL A 7 -6.00 9.96 3.98
N SER A 8 -7.16 10.59 3.96
CA SER A 8 -7.31 11.99 3.56
C SER A 8 -6.97 12.87 4.75
N THR A 9 -5.77 12.72 5.33
CA THR A 9 -5.28 13.84 6.13
C THR A 9 -5.09 15.00 5.16
N MET A 10 -5.65 16.16 5.51
CA MET A 10 -5.46 17.43 4.81
C MET A 10 -3.98 17.73 4.48
N GLY A 11 -3.03 17.08 5.19
CA GLY A 11 -1.61 17.05 4.84
C GLY A 11 -1.26 16.30 3.55
N GLY A 12 -1.84 15.12 3.28
CA GLY A 12 -1.50 14.29 2.12
C GLY A 12 -1.72 14.97 0.75
N LEU A 13 -2.83 15.69 0.58
CA LEU A 13 -3.15 16.45 -0.64
C LEU A 13 -2.27 17.70 -0.82
N ASN A 14 -1.75 18.26 0.27
CA ASN A 14 -0.88 19.44 0.22
C ASN A 14 0.56 19.09 -0.17
N PHE A 15 1.01 17.86 0.09
CA PHE A 15 2.36 17.41 -0.24
C PHE A 15 2.46 16.57 -1.51
N TRP A 16 1.37 15.91 -1.92
CA TRP A 16 1.37 14.98 -3.04
C TRP A 16 0.38 15.39 -4.13
N LYS A 17 0.76 15.20 -5.39
CA LYS A 17 -0.06 15.41 -6.58
C LYS A 17 -0.28 14.06 -7.26
N ASN A 18 -1.54 13.66 -7.46
CA ASN A 18 -1.85 12.49 -8.27
C ASN A 18 -1.39 12.73 -9.71
N ILE A 19 -0.67 11.76 -10.26
CA ILE A 19 -0.18 11.81 -11.65
C ILE A 19 -0.79 10.72 -12.51
N GLU A 20 -1.00 9.53 -11.95
CA GLU A 20 -1.66 8.39 -12.61
C GLU A 20 -2.53 7.65 -11.58
N GLN A 21 -3.62 7.02 -12.03
CA GLN A 21 -4.51 6.25 -11.17
C GLN A 21 -5.33 5.26 -11.98
N ASP A 22 -5.70 4.14 -11.37
CA ASP A 22 -6.59 3.12 -11.93
C ASP A 22 -7.53 2.58 -10.84
N THR A 23 -8.16 1.43 -11.08
CA THR A 23 -9.07 0.77 -10.14
C THR A 23 -8.38 0.34 -8.83
N TYR A 24 -7.09 0.03 -8.85
CA TYR A 24 -6.41 -0.63 -7.73
C TYR A 24 -5.34 0.24 -7.06
N PHE A 25 -4.79 1.21 -7.79
CA PHE A 25 -3.60 1.95 -7.45
C PHE A 25 -3.72 3.45 -7.77
N VAL A 26 -2.93 4.25 -7.05
CA VAL A 26 -2.79 5.69 -7.25
C VAL A 26 -1.31 6.03 -7.21
N MET A 27 -0.78 6.54 -8.32
CA MET A 27 0.57 7.08 -8.40
C MET A 27 0.56 8.58 -8.07
N GLN A 28 1.46 8.99 -7.20
CA GLN A 28 1.58 10.37 -6.73
C GLN A 28 3.01 10.88 -6.83
N LYS A 29 3.14 12.17 -7.12
CA LYS A 29 4.40 12.92 -7.10
C LYS A 29 4.42 13.90 -5.94
N HIS A 30 5.53 13.97 -5.21
CA HIS A 30 5.75 14.96 -4.17
C HIS A 30 5.92 16.36 -4.78
N LYS A 31 5.27 17.38 -4.19
CA LYS A 31 5.23 18.74 -4.74
C LYS A 31 6.51 19.54 -4.48
N THR A 32 7.13 19.39 -3.31
CA THR A 32 8.24 20.25 -2.86
C THR A 32 9.62 19.59 -2.87
N GLY A 33 9.71 18.27 -3.07
CA GLY A 33 10.97 17.54 -3.10
C GLY A 33 11.67 17.32 -1.75
N ILE A 34 11.16 17.87 -0.63
CA ILE A 34 11.68 17.68 0.74
C ILE A 34 11.17 16.35 1.35
N TRP A 35 11.14 15.29 0.55
CA TRP A 35 10.72 13.96 1.00
C TRP A 35 11.77 12.96 0.50
N PRO A 36 12.04 11.87 1.22
CA PRO A 36 13.07 10.88 0.84
C PRO A 36 12.91 10.32 -0.59
N TYR A 37 11.71 10.40 -1.15
CA TYR A 37 11.38 10.01 -2.51
C TYR A 37 10.43 11.01 -3.17
N LYS A 38 10.52 11.13 -4.50
CA LYS A 38 9.70 12.06 -5.30
C LYS A 38 8.40 11.45 -5.78
N TYR A 39 8.31 10.13 -5.85
CA TYR A 39 7.17 9.40 -6.39
C TYR A 39 6.78 8.24 -5.48
N ARG A 40 5.48 7.92 -5.43
CA ARG A 40 4.95 6.76 -4.71
C ARG A 40 3.73 6.18 -5.41
N ILE A 41 3.51 4.88 -5.23
CA ILE A 41 2.29 4.18 -5.62
C ILE A 41 1.59 3.71 -4.34
N LEU A 42 0.31 4.05 -4.23
CA LEU A 42 -0.56 3.64 -3.14
C LEU A 42 -1.61 2.65 -3.64
N MET A 43 -1.99 1.68 -2.81
CA MET A 43 -3.21 0.91 -3.03
C MET A 43 -4.44 1.78 -2.76
N ARG A 44 -5.43 1.74 -3.67
CA ARG A 44 -6.67 2.51 -3.55
C ARG A 44 -7.51 2.05 -2.36
N GLU A 45 -7.57 0.74 -2.11
CA GLU A 45 -8.41 0.14 -1.07
C GLU A 45 -8.08 0.64 0.34
N ASN A 46 -6.79 0.77 0.66
CA ASN A 46 -6.34 1.07 2.03
C ASN A 46 -5.31 2.21 2.11
N SER A 47 -5.04 2.90 0.99
CA SER A 47 -4.06 3.98 0.89
C SER A 47 -2.63 3.58 1.33
N LYS A 48 -2.30 2.28 1.34
CA LYS A 48 -0.98 1.79 1.74
C LYS A 48 0.01 2.01 0.60
N GLU A 49 1.18 2.55 0.93
CA GLU A 49 2.29 2.65 0.00
C GLU A 49 2.88 1.27 -0.30
N ILE A 50 3.05 0.98 -1.59
CA ILE A 50 3.55 -0.31 -2.08
C ILE A 50 4.81 -0.17 -2.93
N ALA A 51 5.08 1.02 -3.46
CA ALA A 51 6.32 1.34 -4.18
C ALA A 51 6.62 2.84 -4.04
N ASN A 52 7.90 3.19 -4.08
CA ASN A 52 8.37 4.57 -4.09
C ASN A 52 9.68 4.69 -4.88
N ALA A 53 9.92 5.87 -5.47
CA ALA A 53 11.13 6.14 -6.22
C ALA A 53 11.48 7.63 -6.25
N ASN A 54 12.74 7.93 -6.56
CA ASN A 54 13.22 9.31 -6.76
C ASN A 54 13.14 9.79 -8.21
N ASP A 55 13.14 8.87 -9.16
CA ASP A 55 13.07 9.12 -10.58
C ASP A 55 11.75 8.60 -11.18
N ARG A 56 11.33 9.22 -12.29
CA ARG A 56 10.05 8.87 -12.93
C ARG A 56 10.13 7.51 -13.64
N SER A 57 11.28 7.16 -14.21
CA SER A 57 11.48 5.90 -14.92
C SER A 57 11.23 4.69 -14.02
N THR A 58 11.81 4.68 -12.82
CA THR A 58 11.67 3.57 -11.86
C THR A 58 10.23 3.42 -11.40
N ILE A 59 9.57 4.52 -11.00
CA ILE A 59 8.16 4.40 -10.57
C ILE A 59 7.22 4.01 -11.71
N GLN A 60 7.55 4.39 -12.96
CA GLN A 60 6.77 3.99 -14.12
C GLN A 60 6.92 2.50 -14.39
N TYR A 61 8.14 1.98 -14.29
CA TYR A 61 8.41 0.56 -14.39
C TYR A 61 7.65 -0.22 -13.30
N ASP A 62 7.67 0.24 -12.05
CA ASP A 62 6.92 -0.37 -10.96
C ASP A 62 5.40 -0.35 -11.23
N TRP A 63 4.89 0.75 -11.79
CA TRP A 63 3.49 0.85 -12.18
C TRP A 63 3.12 -0.16 -13.25
N GLU A 64 3.88 -0.23 -14.35
CA GLU A 64 3.67 -1.20 -15.42
C GLU A 64 3.79 -2.64 -14.92
N TYR A 65 4.75 -2.89 -14.03
CA TYR A 65 4.90 -4.20 -13.40
C TYR A 65 3.66 -4.56 -12.59
N LEU A 66 3.17 -3.66 -11.75
CA LEU A 66 1.97 -3.86 -10.93
C LEU A 66 0.72 -4.06 -11.80
N GLN A 67 0.55 -3.33 -12.90
CA GLN A 67 -0.58 -3.53 -13.81
C GLN A 67 -0.64 -4.95 -14.39
N ASN A 68 0.52 -5.55 -14.68
CA ASN A 68 0.61 -6.85 -15.33
C ASN A 68 0.77 -8.03 -14.35
N HIS A 69 1.21 -7.78 -13.11
CA HIS A 69 1.61 -8.84 -12.18
C HIS A 69 0.97 -8.72 -10.79
N ALA A 70 0.31 -7.61 -10.46
CA ALA A 70 -0.41 -7.51 -9.20
C ALA A 70 -1.70 -8.32 -9.28
N VAL A 71 -1.58 -9.62 -9.01
CA VAL A 71 -2.73 -10.50 -8.78
C VAL A 71 -3.36 -10.10 -7.45
N PRO A 72 -4.63 -9.69 -7.41
CA PRO A 72 -5.35 -9.52 -6.16
C PRO A 72 -5.36 -10.86 -5.43
N ARG A 73 -4.56 -10.98 -4.37
CA ARG A 73 -4.49 -12.17 -3.53
C ARG A 73 -5.66 -12.19 -2.54
N THR A 74 -6.88 -12.06 -3.06
CA THR A 74 -8.12 -12.05 -2.26
C THR A 74 -8.33 -13.35 -1.49
N ASN A 75 -7.73 -14.44 -1.95
CA ASN A 75 -7.83 -15.77 -1.36
C ASN A 75 -6.58 -16.18 -0.57
N GLU A 76 -5.54 -15.34 -0.49
CA GLU A 76 -4.38 -15.67 0.33
C GLU A 76 -4.51 -15.07 1.73
N GLN A 77 -4.21 -15.91 2.71
CA GLN A 77 -4.21 -15.53 4.10
C GLN A 77 -3.03 -14.58 4.37
N GLY A 78 -3.33 -13.32 4.69
CA GLY A 78 -2.30 -12.31 4.90
C GLY A 78 -1.34 -12.69 6.04
N PHE A 79 -0.06 -12.32 5.91
CA PHE A 79 1.00 -12.60 6.91
C PHE A 79 0.64 -12.19 8.36
N LEU A 80 -0.28 -11.23 8.53
CA LEU A 80 -0.78 -10.76 9.82
C LEU A 80 -2.23 -11.23 10.07
N ASP A 81 -2.60 -12.44 9.68
CA ASP A 81 -3.95 -12.92 10.00
C ASP A 81 -4.07 -13.15 11.51
N ILE A 82 -4.56 -12.12 12.20
CA ILE A 82 -4.66 -12.02 13.66
C ILE A 82 -5.44 -13.21 14.21
N ASN A 83 -6.41 -13.74 13.45
CA ASN A 83 -7.18 -14.92 13.86
C ASN A 83 -6.30 -16.16 14.02
N LEU A 84 -5.33 -16.37 13.13
CA LEU A 84 -4.40 -17.50 13.17
C LEU A 84 -3.35 -17.33 14.28
N ILE A 85 -2.93 -16.09 14.55
CA ILE A 85 -2.04 -15.76 15.66
C ILE A 85 -2.76 -15.96 17.00
N VAL A 86 -4.02 -15.53 17.10
CA VAL A 86 -4.86 -15.71 18.28
C VAL A 86 -5.16 -17.19 18.50
N GLU A 87 -5.51 -17.95 17.47
CA GLU A 87 -5.68 -19.41 17.56
C GLU A 87 -4.40 -20.10 18.03
N LYS A 88 -3.24 -19.74 17.47
CA LYS A 88 -1.95 -20.28 17.93
C LYS A 88 -1.65 -19.94 19.39
N LEU A 89 -1.98 -18.73 19.84
CA LEU A 89 -1.80 -18.30 21.24
C LEU A 89 -2.75 -19.00 22.21
N ILE A 90 -3.98 -19.25 21.79
CA ILE A 90 -4.97 -19.99 22.58
C ILE A 90 -4.53 -21.45 22.68
N ASN A 91 -4.17 -22.08 21.55
CA ASN A 91 -3.72 -23.47 21.51
C ASN A 91 -2.35 -23.66 22.21
N SER A 92 -1.47 -22.66 22.25
CA SER A 92 -0.21 -22.76 23.01
C SER A 92 -0.39 -22.63 24.52
N LYS A 93 -1.48 -21.99 24.98
CA LYS A 93 -1.79 -21.85 26.41
C LYS A 93 -2.61 -23.02 26.96
N ILE A 94 -3.37 -23.70 26.11
CA ILE A 94 -4.13 -24.90 26.44
C ILE A 94 -3.27 -26.09 25.99
N GLY A 95 -2.29 -26.47 26.78
CA GLY A 95 -1.40 -27.59 26.45
C GLY A 95 -2.19 -28.88 26.16
N ILE A 96 -2.02 -29.39 24.95
CA ILE A 96 -2.02 -30.82 24.62
C ILE A 96 -0.66 -31.09 23.95
#